data_AF-A0A094B1K4-F1
#
_entry.id   AF-A0A094B1K4-F1
#
_cell.length_a   1.000
_cell.length_b   1.000
_cell.length_c   1.000
_cell.angle_alpha   90.00
_cell.angle_beta   90.00
_cell.angle_gamma   90.00
#
_symmetry.space_group_name_H-M   'P 1'
#
loop_
_entity.id
_entity.type
_entity.pdbx_description
1 polymer ?
#
loop_
_entity_poly.entity_id
_entity_poly.type
_entity_poly.pdbx_seq_one_letter_code
_entity_poly.pdbx_strand_id
1 'polypeptide(L)'
;MEPGIRSDIEAKGGDSVRSIRNVDNDGNKHARIDGTNPGTLKRGLKARHVQFLALSGAIGTGLFVGSGQVLAVAGPLSAFLAYAITGANLFAVINSMGEMATWLPLPGAAPIFASRFVDPALGFTLGWNYWYQFAIGVPIEISAAAVVIEYWPNSVPTVVWISVLFVLMVFVNCLPVKIYGETEFVFGAIKLTTIVGLILLLFIIDLGGGPNHHRLGFQYWKNPGPMNEYLETGALGRFLAFWKVFIQATFSYGGSEMVVVAAGETKNPRRNIPKAVRRIFWRITIFYVLSILLIGMCVSSQDKRLLNAITNNLPGVHASPFVIAIENSGIKGLPSVINAVVLTSAWSAGNSFFYASTRILYSTALDRKAPHFLTYEKFGVPYACVAVTTALSCLVYLNVNSSASDVFFWISNLSAVSTLIVWSSICITYIRFYQGMKYHNIPRSSLPFKTPFQPYLAYFAVIFSLTVAFFNGFDAFFPGKFSAKTFIPPYIDIPIFASLFLGYKFVMKTKFIKVEDMDFWSGREGMNDNEAVFDEIPRPKNFLQRIWFWIA
;
A
#
# COMPACT_ATOMS: atom_id res chain seq x y z
N MET A 1 -27.64 -67.52 -39.58
CA MET A 1 -28.35 -67.37 -38.30
C MET A 1 -28.37 -65.88 -37.96
N GLU A 2 -29.48 -65.21 -38.29
CA GLU A 2 -29.88 -63.91 -37.70
C GLU A 2 -30.27 -64.11 -36.21
N PRO A 3 -30.51 -63.05 -35.39
CA PRO A 3 -30.68 -61.60 -35.68
C PRO A 3 -29.73 -60.71 -34.81
N GLY A 4 -29.53 -59.40 -34.97
CA GLY A 4 -30.45 -58.29 -35.24
C GLY A 4 -31.03 -57.76 -33.92
N ILE A 5 -30.68 -56.51 -33.51
CA ILE A 5 -31.54 -55.51 -32.80
C ILE A 5 -30.70 -54.27 -32.43
N ARG A 6 -31.13 -53.12 -32.96
CA ARG A 6 -30.84 -51.77 -32.45
C ARG A 6 -31.75 -51.49 -31.25
N SER A 7 -31.24 -50.81 -30.23
CA SER A 7 -32.07 -50.02 -29.32
C SER A 7 -31.32 -48.77 -28.88
N ASP A 8 -31.80 -47.61 -29.31
CA ASP A 8 -31.60 -46.33 -28.64
C ASP A 8 -32.15 -46.41 -27.21
N ILE A 9 -31.52 -45.74 -26.24
CA ILE A 9 -32.17 -45.11 -25.06
C ILE A 9 -31.17 -44.23 -24.29
N GLU A 10 -31.53 -42.94 -24.28
CA GLU A 10 -31.43 -41.95 -23.20
C GLU A 10 -30.09 -41.49 -22.62
N ALA A 11 -29.83 -40.20 -22.89
CA ALA A 11 -29.10 -39.29 -22.03
C ALA A 11 -29.77 -39.17 -20.64
N LYS A 12 -29.06 -39.55 -19.58
CA LYS A 12 -29.26 -39.04 -18.22
C LYS A 12 -27.90 -38.76 -17.57
N GLY A 13 -27.83 -37.59 -16.95
CA GLY A 13 -26.61 -37.02 -16.40
C GLY A 13 -26.03 -37.75 -15.19
N GLY A 14 -24.80 -37.37 -14.86
CA GLY A 14 -24.07 -37.83 -13.69
C GLY A 14 -22.58 -37.61 -13.88
N ASP A 15 -22.11 -36.37 -13.68
CA ASP A 15 -20.69 -36.07 -13.50
C ASP A 15 -20.19 -36.80 -12.25
N SER A 16 -19.53 -37.94 -12.44
CA SER A 16 -18.73 -38.60 -11.41
C SER A 16 -17.27 -38.64 -11.87
N VAL A 17 -16.52 -37.59 -11.52
CA VAL A 17 -15.05 -37.59 -11.65
C VAL A 17 -14.50 -38.60 -10.64
N ARG A 18 -14.11 -39.78 -11.14
CA ARG A 18 -13.37 -40.79 -10.37
C ARG A 18 -12.00 -40.25 -9.99
N SER A 19 -11.74 -40.12 -8.69
CA SER A 19 -10.41 -39.86 -8.13
C SER A 19 -9.53 -41.11 -8.31
N ILE A 20 -8.49 -41.02 -9.13
CA ILE A 20 -7.42 -42.02 -9.15
C ILE A 20 -6.51 -41.74 -7.95
N ARG A 21 -6.53 -42.62 -6.94
CA ARG A 21 -5.54 -42.66 -5.87
C ARG A 21 -4.33 -43.45 -6.38
N ASN A 22 -3.20 -42.77 -6.60
CA ASN A 22 -1.91 -43.45 -6.60
C ASN A 22 -1.37 -43.48 -5.17
N VAL A 23 -1.13 -44.69 -4.69
CA VAL A 23 -0.42 -44.98 -3.45
C VAL A 23 1.05 -45.12 -3.82
N ASP A 24 1.87 -44.14 -3.48
CA ASP A 24 3.32 -44.31 -3.43
C ASP A 24 3.78 -44.07 -1.99
N ASN A 25 4.36 -45.13 -1.45
CA ASN A 25 4.90 -45.26 -0.11
C ASN A 25 6.41 -45.07 -0.24
N ASP A 26 6.95 -43.93 0.19
CA ASP A 26 8.37 -43.86 0.55
C ASP A 26 8.72 -42.65 1.44
N GLY A 27 9.48 -42.95 2.49
CA GLY A 27 9.83 -42.04 3.57
C GLY A 27 10.97 -41.09 3.21
N ASN A 28 10.62 -39.86 2.82
CA ASN A 28 11.56 -38.74 2.90
C ASN A 28 10.80 -37.44 3.26
N LYS A 29 10.87 -37.03 4.54
CA LYS A 29 10.22 -35.82 5.07
C LYS A 29 11.00 -34.56 4.67
N HIS A 30 11.09 -34.28 3.38
CA HIS A 30 11.24 -32.92 2.90
C HIS A 30 9.83 -32.38 2.68
N ALA A 31 9.52 -31.23 3.27
CA ALA A 31 8.26 -30.54 3.06
C ALA A 31 8.13 -30.17 1.58
N ARG A 32 7.60 -31.08 0.77
CA ARG A 32 7.08 -30.78 -0.56
C ARG A 32 5.95 -29.79 -0.34
N ILE A 33 6.11 -28.58 -0.88
CA ILE A 33 5.01 -27.64 -1.03
C ILE A 33 4.07 -28.31 -2.03
N ASP A 34 3.04 -28.99 -1.51
CA ASP A 34 2.02 -29.62 -2.36
C ASP A 34 1.51 -28.56 -3.34
N GLY A 35 1.65 -28.83 -4.64
CA GLY A 35 1.15 -28.01 -5.74
C GLY A 35 -0.39 -27.97 -5.83
N THR A 36 -1.09 -28.06 -4.70
CA THR A 36 -2.54 -27.94 -4.63
C THR A 36 -2.91 -26.49 -4.92
N ASN A 37 -3.54 -26.27 -6.07
CA ASN A 37 -4.22 -25.06 -6.52
C ASN A 37 -4.33 -23.98 -5.43
N PRO A 38 -3.56 -22.87 -5.49
CA PRO A 38 -3.81 -21.75 -4.60
C PRO A 38 -5.26 -21.34 -4.82
N GLY A 39 -6.11 -21.54 -3.81
CA GLY A 39 -7.56 -21.39 -3.89
C GLY A 39 -7.90 -20.14 -4.69
N THR A 40 -8.44 -20.35 -5.90
CA THR A 40 -8.55 -19.25 -6.87
C THR A 40 -9.72 -18.39 -6.47
N LEU A 41 -9.44 -17.21 -5.90
CA LEU A 41 -10.44 -16.14 -5.86
C LEU A 41 -10.84 -15.83 -7.30
N LYS A 42 -12.15 -15.75 -7.57
CA LYS A 42 -12.65 -15.45 -8.92
C LYS A 42 -12.04 -14.13 -9.40
N ARG A 43 -11.43 -14.14 -10.60
CA ARG A 43 -10.86 -12.96 -11.27
C ARG A 43 -11.94 -11.95 -11.63
N GLY A 44 -12.34 -11.13 -10.66
CA GLY A 44 -13.44 -10.17 -10.77
C GLY A 44 -13.01 -8.75 -11.15
N LEU A 45 -11.74 -8.40 -10.93
CA LEU A 45 -11.23 -7.04 -11.15
C LEU A 45 -10.89 -6.81 -12.63
N LYS A 46 -11.53 -5.79 -13.22
CA LYS A 46 -11.24 -5.35 -14.60
C LYS A 46 -9.92 -4.60 -14.64
N ALA A 47 -9.30 -4.50 -15.82
CA ALA A 47 -8.05 -3.75 -16.01
C ALA A 47 -8.14 -2.31 -15.48
N ARG A 48 -9.27 -1.63 -15.71
CA ARG A 48 -9.53 -0.28 -15.15
C ARG A 48 -9.50 -0.23 -13.63
N HIS A 49 -10.01 -1.27 -12.95
CA HIS A 49 -10.05 -1.31 -11.48
C HIS A 49 -8.63 -1.40 -10.93
N VAL A 50 -7.80 -2.28 -11.50
CA VAL A 50 -6.40 -2.48 -11.11
C VAL A 50 -5.57 -1.22 -11.39
N GLN A 51 -5.84 -0.56 -12.51
CA GLN A 51 -5.14 0.67 -12.89
C GLN A 51 -5.48 1.85 -11.99
N PHE A 52 -6.74 2.02 -11.60
CA PHE A 52 -7.14 3.05 -10.63
C PHE A 52 -6.63 2.71 -9.24
N LEU A 53 -6.66 1.45 -8.80
CA LEU A 53 -6.00 1.04 -7.55
C LEU A 53 -4.50 1.40 -7.57
N ALA A 54 -3.82 1.21 -8.70
CA ALA A 54 -2.42 1.58 -8.85
C ALA A 54 -2.17 3.10 -8.82
N LEU A 55 -3.06 3.89 -9.45
CA LEU A 55 -2.90 5.33 -9.58
C LEU A 55 -3.35 6.10 -8.33
N SER A 56 -4.50 5.74 -7.75
CA SER A 56 -5.16 6.48 -6.67
C SER A 56 -5.33 5.72 -5.37
N GLY A 57 -5.12 4.39 -5.34
CA GLY A 57 -5.37 3.56 -4.16
C GLY A 57 -4.47 3.91 -2.96
N ALA A 58 -3.23 4.31 -3.23
CA ALA A 58 -2.29 4.76 -2.20
C ALA A 58 -2.30 6.28 -1.96
N ILE A 59 -3.02 7.06 -2.77
CA ILE A 59 -3.16 8.50 -2.55
C ILE A 59 -4.21 8.69 -1.45
N GLY A 60 -3.73 9.13 -0.29
CA GLY A 60 -4.54 9.25 0.91
C GLY A 60 -4.00 10.29 1.88
N THR A 61 -4.29 10.07 3.15
CA THR A 61 -4.04 11.05 4.22
C THR A 61 -2.57 11.30 4.48
N GLY A 62 -1.68 10.37 4.11
CA GLY A 62 -0.23 10.61 4.16
C GLY A 62 0.19 11.81 3.29
N LEU A 63 -0.34 11.93 2.07
CA LEU A 63 -0.07 13.09 1.20
C LEU A 63 -0.89 14.32 1.61
N PHE A 64 -2.18 14.17 1.86
CA PHE A 64 -3.06 15.33 2.10
C PHE A 64 -2.92 15.92 3.50
N VAL A 65 -2.67 15.12 4.51
CA VAL A 65 -2.60 15.54 5.93
C VAL A 65 -1.15 15.45 6.42
N GLY A 66 -0.49 14.31 6.20
CA GLY A 66 0.86 14.04 6.68
C GLY A 66 1.94 14.97 6.12
N SER A 67 1.78 15.45 4.89
CA SER A 67 2.76 16.38 4.28
C SER A 67 2.89 17.71 5.02
N GLY A 68 1.82 18.17 5.69
CA GLY A 68 1.86 19.37 6.51
C GLY A 68 2.82 19.24 7.69
N GLN A 69 2.82 18.08 8.34
CA GLN A 69 3.77 17.76 9.41
C GLN A 69 5.20 17.69 8.87
N VAL A 70 5.41 17.04 7.73
CA VAL A 70 6.73 16.94 7.10
C VAL A 70 7.30 18.33 6.80
N LEU A 71 6.47 19.22 6.24
CA LEU A 71 6.87 20.60 5.95
C LEU A 71 7.20 21.37 7.23
N ALA A 72 6.36 21.28 8.26
CA ALA A 72 6.57 22.00 9.52
C ALA A 72 7.78 21.50 10.32
N VAL A 73 8.04 20.18 10.32
CA VAL A 73 9.17 19.61 11.05
C VAL A 73 10.49 19.89 10.34
N ALA A 74 10.56 19.68 9.02
CA ALA A 74 11.85 19.63 8.33
C ALA A 74 12.11 20.79 7.36
N GLY A 75 11.11 21.61 7.06
CA GLY A 75 11.21 22.66 6.05
C GLY A 75 11.08 22.13 4.62
N PRO A 76 10.95 23.04 3.63
CA PRO A 76 10.52 22.68 2.28
C PRO A 76 11.55 21.84 1.49
N LEU A 77 12.85 22.11 1.61
CA LEU A 77 13.89 21.32 0.93
C LEU A 77 13.99 19.91 1.50
N SER A 78 14.01 19.78 2.83
CA SER A 78 14.05 18.47 3.50
C SER A 78 12.82 17.64 3.15
N ALA A 79 11.62 18.26 3.15
CA ALA A 79 10.39 17.61 2.75
C ALA A 79 10.46 17.09 1.30
N PHE A 80 10.89 17.95 0.36
CA PHE A 80 11.06 17.57 -1.04
C PHE A 80 12.02 16.39 -1.21
N LEU A 81 13.21 16.45 -0.60
CA LEU A 81 14.21 15.40 -0.67
C LEU A 81 13.72 14.10 -0.03
N ALA A 82 13.06 14.16 1.13
CA ALA A 82 12.53 12.97 1.80
C ALA A 82 11.50 12.25 0.95
N TYR A 83 10.57 12.97 0.31
CA TYR A 83 9.59 12.36 -0.61
C TYR A 83 10.22 11.84 -1.90
N ALA A 84 11.26 12.50 -2.42
CA ALA A 84 11.97 12.03 -3.62
C ALA A 84 12.75 10.74 -3.35
N ILE A 85 13.52 10.68 -2.26
CA ILE A 85 14.33 9.51 -1.89
C ILE A 85 13.44 8.34 -1.48
N THR A 86 12.39 8.58 -0.69
CA THR A 86 11.42 7.54 -0.33
C THR A 86 10.65 7.06 -1.57
N GLY A 87 10.34 7.96 -2.50
CA GLY A 87 9.76 7.61 -3.79
C GLY A 87 10.68 6.71 -4.63
N ALA A 88 11.99 6.99 -4.64
CA ALA A 88 12.98 6.12 -5.28
C ALA A 88 13.05 4.73 -4.63
N ASN A 89 12.94 4.66 -3.30
CA ASN A 89 12.85 3.40 -2.56
C ASN A 89 11.61 2.60 -2.98
N LEU A 90 10.44 3.23 -2.97
CA LEU A 90 9.21 2.59 -3.42
C LEU A 90 9.32 2.12 -4.88
N PHE A 91 9.91 2.93 -5.76
CA PHE A 91 10.13 2.54 -7.15
C PHE A 91 10.96 1.26 -7.25
N ALA A 92 12.05 1.14 -6.47
CA ALA A 92 12.85 -0.08 -6.42
C ALA A 92 12.04 -1.29 -5.95
N VAL A 93 11.27 -1.16 -4.87
CA VAL A 93 10.41 -2.22 -4.32
C VAL A 93 9.40 -2.72 -5.34
N ILE A 94 8.64 -1.81 -5.97
CA ILE A 94 7.58 -2.16 -6.91
C ILE A 94 8.13 -2.79 -8.18
N ASN A 95 9.30 -2.34 -8.67
CA ASN A 95 9.95 -2.98 -9.81
C ASN A 95 10.37 -4.42 -9.47
N SER A 96 10.99 -4.64 -8.31
CA SER A 96 11.36 -5.98 -7.84
C SER A 96 10.14 -6.90 -7.69
N MET A 97 9.07 -6.39 -7.09
CA MET A 97 7.81 -7.15 -6.93
C MET A 97 7.14 -7.44 -8.28
N GLY A 98 7.17 -6.48 -9.22
CA GLY A 98 6.58 -6.59 -10.55
C GLY A 98 7.25 -7.66 -11.42
N GLU A 99 8.58 -7.81 -11.37
CA GLU A 99 9.28 -8.88 -12.06
C GLU A 99 8.84 -10.27 -11.55
N MET A 100 8.77 -10.45 -10.22
CA MET A 100 8.32 -11.73 -9.63
C MET A 100 6.85 -12.01 -9.94
N ALA A 101 5.97 -11.02 -9.80
CA ALA A 101 4.53 -11.17 -10.00
C ALA A 101 4.13 -11.40 -11.45
N THR A 102 4.94 -10.97 -12.41
CA THR A 102 4.68 -11.25 -13.84
C THR A 102 5.25 -12.60 -14.26
N TRP A 103 6.29 -13.08 -13.59
CA TRP A 103 6.77 -14.45 -13.75
C TRP A 103 5.76 -15.47 -13.21
N LEU A 104 5.27 -15.24 -11.98
CA LEU A 104 4.32 -16.10 -11.26
C LEU A 104 3.17 -15.26 -10.68
N PRO A 105 2.09 -14.99 -11.44
CA PRO A 105 0.97 -14.17 -10.97
C PRO A 105 0.08 -14.93 -9.97
N LEU A 106 0.46 -14.89 -8.70
CA LEU A 106 -0.25 -15.52 -7.58
C LEU A 106 -1.05 -14.48 -6.77
N PRO A 107 -2.23 -14.84 -6.22
CA PRO A 107 -2.95 -13.97 -5.28
C PRO A 107 -2.14 -13.81 -3.98
N GLY A 108 -2.06 -12.59 -3.44
CA GLY A 108 -1.32 -12.36 -2.18
C GLY A 108 0.18 -12.69 -2.30
N ALA A 109 0.80 -12.35 -3.43
CA ALA A 109 2.04 -13.00 -3.90
C ALA A 109 3.27 -12.86 -2.98
N ALA A 110 3.42 -11.79 -2.20
CA ALA A 110 4.67 -11.53 -1.45
C ALA A 110 4.98 -12.60 -0.38
N PRO A 111 4.06 -12.95 0.56
CA PRO A 111 4.25 -14.08 1.47
C PRO A 111 4.60 -15.40 0.76
N ILE A 112 3.97 -15.66 -0.40
CA ILE A 112 4.19 -16.89 -1.17
C ILE A 112 5.60 -16.88 -1.78
N PHE A 113 6.02 -15.78 -2.40
CA PHE A 113 7.36 -15.64 -2.95
C PHE A 113 8.45 -15.76 -1.89
N ALA A 114 8.25 -15.15 -0.72
CA ALA A 114 9.19 -15.28 0.39
C ALA A 114 9.29 -16.74 0.87
N SER A 115 8.15 -17.44 0.95
CA SER A 115 8.13 -18.87 1.26
C SER A 115 8.87 -19.72 0.24
N ARG A 116 8.81 -19.34 -1.04
CA ARG A 116 9.33 -20.12 -2.18
C ARG A 116 10.80 -19.84 -2.50
N PHE A 117 11.28 -18.62 -2.28
CA PHE A 117 12.65 -18.21 -2.65
C PHE A 117 13.56 -17.93 -1.45
N VAL A 118 13.02 -17.81 -0.23
CA VAL A 118 13.81 -17.47 0.96
C VAL A 118 13.67 -18.55 2.02
N ASP A 119 12.55 -18.58 2.72
CA ASP A 119 12.28 -19.48 3.85
C ASP A 119 10.77 -19.48 4.14
N PRO A 120 10.11 -20.63 4.35
CA PRO A 120 8.71 -20.68 4.77
C PRO A 120 8.39 -19.83 6.02
N ALA A 121 9.34 -19.65 6.95
CA ALA A 121 9.20 -18.75 8.09
C ALA A 121 9.11 -17.28 7.69
N LEU A 122 9.87 -16.84 6.67
CA LEU A 122 9.75 -15.47 6.17
C LEU A 122 8.37 -15.25 5.55
N GLY A 123 7.88 -16.23 4.80
CA GLY A 123 6.54 -16.14 4.23
C GLY A 123 5.41 -16.16 5.26
N PHE A 124 5.53 -16.95 6.33
CA PHE A 124 4.61 -16.86 7.49
C PHE A 124 4.65 -15.46 8.10
N THR A 125 5.85 -14.95 8.37
CA THR A 125 6.06 -13.64 8.99
C THR A 125 5.47 -12.52 8.13
N LEU A 126 5.74 -12.55 6.83
CA LEU A 126 5.17 -11.60 5.88
C LEU A 126 3.64 -11.73 5.79
N GLY A 127 3.07 -12.93 5.83
CA GLY A 127 1.61 -13.09 5.82
C GLY A 127 0.94 -12.33 6.96
N TRP A 128 1.48 -12.46 8.18
CA TRP A 128 0.96 -11.79 9.37
C TRP A 128 1.31 -10.31 9.44
N ASN A 129 2.57 -9.92 9.21
CA ASN A 129 2.99 -8.53 9.27
C ASN A 129 2.32 -7.69 8.18
N TYR A 130 2.14 -8.25 6.97
CA TYR A 130 1.48 -7.56 5.87
C TYR A 130 -0.03 -7.42 6.09
N TRP A 131 -0.70 -8.44 6.66
CA TRP A 131 -2.08 -8.30 7.11
C TRP A 131 -2.21 -7.19 8.16
N TYR A 132 -1.37 -7.23 9.19
CA TYR A 132 -1.35 -6.27 10.26
C TYR A 132 -1.12 -4.83 9.76
N GLN A 133 -0.13 -4.61 8.90
CA GLN A 133 0.20 -3.32 8.28
C GLN A 133 -1.03 -2.65 7.65
N PHE A 134 -1.80 -3.42 6.86
CA PHE A 134 -3.01 -2.93 6.22
C PHE A 134 -4.19 -2.82 7.20
N ALA A 135 -4.33 -3.75 8.13
CA ALA A 135 -5.43 -3.75 9.08
C ALA A 135 -5.35 -2.56 10.07
N ILE A 136 -4.14 -2.12 10.45
CA ILE A 136 -3.94 -0.86 11.18
C ILE A 136 -4.05 0.39 10.28
N GLY A 137 -3.95 0.23 8.96
CA GLY A 137 -4.28 1.28 7.98
C GLY A 137 -5.71 1.82 8.13
N VAL A 138 -6.65 0.93 8.46
CA VAL A 138 -8.06 1.28 8.66
C VAL A 138 -8.27 2.33 9.77
N PRO A 139 -7.84 2.09 11.03
CA PRO A 139 -8.00 3.08 12.08
C PRO A 139 -7.22 4.37 11.80
N ILE A 140 -6.06 4.32 11.10
CA ILE A 140 -5.33 5.53 10.70
C ILE A 140 -6.20 6.43 9.81
N GLU A 141 -6.77 5.86 8.75
CA GLU A 141 -7.53 6.62 7.76
C GLU A 141 -8.85 7.17 8.33
N ILE A 142 -9.49 6.42 9.24
CA ILE A 142 -10.68 6.93 9.94
C ILE A 142 -10.31 8.03 10.94
N SER A 143 -9.17 7.92 11.64
CA SER A 143 -8.69 8.98 12.53
C SER A 143 -8.40 10.26 11.74
N ALA A 144 -7.75 10.14 10.58
CA ALA A 144 -7.51 11.27 9.69
C ALA A 144 -8.82 11.86 9.12
N ALA A 145 -9.79 11.02 8.75
CA ALA A 145 -11.12 11.48 8.36
C ALA A 145 -11.79 12.28 9.48
N ALA A 146 -11.67 11.84 10.74
CA ALA A 146 -12.17 12.56 11.90
C ALA A 146 -11.49 13.93 12.06
N VAL A 147 -10.15 14.00 11.90
CA VAL A 147 -9.39 15.26 11.89
C VAL A 147 -9.90 16.23 10.81
N VAL A 148 -10.22 15.72 9.61
CA VAL A 148 -10.73 16.56 8.51
C VAL A 148 -12.14 17.09 8.81
N ILE A 149 -12.99 16.31 9.48
CA ILE A 149 -14.35 16.73 9.86
C ILE A 149 -14.33 17.91 10.83
N GLU A 150 -13.32 18.01 11.69
CA GLU A 150 -13.15 19.14 12.61
C GLU A 150 -12.95 20.49 11.91
N TYR A 151 -12.65 20.49 10.60
CA TYR A 151 -12.63 21.72 9.79
C TYR A 151 -13.98 22.45 9.81
N TRP A 152 -15.09 21.72 9.80
CA TRP A 152 -16.43 22.32 9.86
C TRP A 152 -16.88 22.42 11.31
N PRO A 153 -17.37 23.59 11.75
CA PRO A 153 -17.98 23.73 13.07
C PRO A 153 -19.12 22.72 13.22
N ASN A 154 -18.96 21.78 14.16
CA ASN A 154 -19.98 20.77 14.45
C ASN A 154 -20.00 20.47 15.95
N SER A 155 -21.20 20.25 16.50
CA SER A 155 -21.43 19.91 17.91
C SER A 155 -21.48 18.40 18.15
N VAL A 156 -21.23 17.60 17.12
CA VAL A 156 -21.34 16.14 17.17
C VAL A 156 -20.05 15.56 17.74
N PRO A 157 -20.12 14.69 18.77
CA PRO A 157 -18.93 14.05 19.32
C PRO A 157 -18.15 13.26 18.26
N THR A 158 -16.82 13.37 18.25
CA THR A 158 -15.92 12.69 17.29
C THR A 158 -16.18 11.18 17.21
N VAL A 159 -16.55 10.54 18.31
CA VAL A 159 -16.88 9.11 18.37
C VAL A 159 -18.04 8.72 17.44
N VAL A 160 -19.02 9.61 17.23
CA VAL A 160 -20.16 9.35 16.33
C VAL A 160 -19.67 9.30 14.89
N TRP A 161 -18.85 10.28 14.47
CA TRP A 161 -18.26 10.29 13.13
C TRP A 161 -17.39 9.07 12.87
N ILE A 162 -16.54 8.71 13.84
CA ILE A 162 -15.72 7.49 13.78
C ILE A 162 -16.60 6.26 13.59
N SER A 163 -17.66 6.12 14.39
CA SER A 163 -18.57 4.97 14.34
C SER A 163 -19.26 4.86 12.98
N VAL A 164 -19.77 5.97 12.45
CA VAL A 164 -20.44 6.01 11.14
C VAL A 164 -19.47 5.61 10.03
N LEU A 165 -18.28 6.23 9.97
CA LEU A 165 -17.29 5.94 8.94
C LEU A 165 -16.80 4.49 9.01
N PHE A 166 -16.58 3.98 10.22
CA PHE A 166 -16.13 2.61 10.45
C PHE A 166 -17.17 1.56 10.06
N VAL A 167 -18.42 1.71 10.52
CA VAL A 167 -19.50 0.77 10.20
C VAL A 167 -19.77 0.73 8.71
N LEU A 168 -19.77 1.88 8.03
CA LEU A 168 -19.91 1.94 6.57
C LEU A 168 -18.78 1.20 5.85
N MET A 169 -17.54 1.32 6.33
CA MET A 169 -16.39 0.63 5.75
C MET A 169 -16.48 -0.88 5.92
N VAL A 170 -16.88 -1.36 7.11
CA VAL A 170 -17.14 -2.79 7.36
C VAL A 170 -18.25 -3.29 6.45
N PHE A 171 -19.35 -2.55 6.34
CA PHE A 171 -20.48 -2.91 5.48
C PHE A 171 -20.05 -3.09 4.02
N VAL A 172 -19.28 -2.14 3.47
CA VAL A 172 -18.78 -2.23 2.08
C VAL A 172 -17.85 -3.43 1.89
N ASN A 173 -17.02 -3.78 2.88
CA ASN A 173 -16.14 -4.94 2.81
C ASN A 173 -16.87 -6.29 2.97
N CYS A 174 -18.12 -6.28 3.43
CA CYS A 174 -19.02 -7.44 3.42
C CYS A 174 -19.72 -7.66 2.06
N LEU A 175 -19.60 -6.71 1.12
CA LEU A 175 -20.22 -6.79 -0.21
C LEU A 175 -19.29 -7.51 -1.22
N PRO A 176 -19.85 -8.12 -2.29
CA PRO A 176 -19.06 -8.74 -3.34
C PRO A 176 -18.03 -7.80 -3.98
N VAL A 177 -16.85 -8.34 -4.32
CA VAL A 177 -15.69 -7.60 -4.89
C VAL A 177 -16.03 -6.70 -6.09
N LYS A 178 -17.05 -7.05 -6.87
CA LYS A 178 -17.49 -6.24 -8.01
C LYS A 178 -18.02 -4.87 -7.56
N ILE A 179 -18.79 -4.82 -6.48
CA ILE A 179 -19.34 -3.57 -5.93
C ILE A 179 -18.18 -2.73 -5.40
N TYR A 180 -17.29 -3.33 -4.62
CA TYR A 180 -16.07 -2.69 -4.14
C TYR A 180 -15.25 -2.07 -5.30
N GLY A 181 -15.03 -2.83 -6.38
CA GLY A 181 -14.24 -2.36 -7.53
C GLY A 181 -14.86 -1.18 -8.28
N GLU A 182 -16.19 -1.12 -8.39
CA GLU A 182 -16.89 0.04 -8.98
C GLU A 182 -16.87 1.25 -8.03
N THR A 183 -17.06 1.04 -6.73
CA THR A 183 -16.95 2.11 -5.71
C THR A 183 -15.55 2.74 -5.73
N GLU A 184 -14.50 1.93 -5.73
CA GLU A 184 -13.13 2.47 -5.79
C GLU A 184 -12.76 3.10 -7.13
N PHE A 185 -13.39 2.67 -8.22
CA PHE A 185 -13.22 3.36 -9.49
C PHE A 185 -13.74 4.80 -9.42
N VAL A 186 -14.91 5.01 -8.81
CA VAL A 186 -15.50 6.36 -8.65
C VAL A 186 -14.66 7.22 -7.71
N PHE A 187 -14.33 6.71 -6.51
CA PHE A 187 -13.48 7.46 -5.57
C PHE A 187 -12.09 7.74 -6.15
N GLY A 188 -11.50 6.76 -6.83
CA GLY A 188 -10.22 6.91 -7.50
C GLY A 188 -10.22 8.00 -8.56
N ALA A 189 -11.30 8.13 -9.35
CA ALA A 189 -11.47 9.20 -10.32
C ALA A 189 -11.54 10.58 -9.65
N ILE A 190 -12.34 10.72 -8.58
CA ILE A 190 -12.44 11.97 -7.82
C ILE A 190 -11.06 12.37 -7.25
N LYS A 191 -10.34 11.43 -6.63
CA LYS A 191 -9.00 11.66 -6.08
C LYS A 191 -8.02 12.12 -7.16
N LEU A 192 -7.98 11.40 -8.27
CA LEU A 192 -7.03 11.65 -9.35
C LEU A 192 -7.29 13.01 -10.01
N THR A 193 -8.55 13.34 -10.30
CA THR A 193 -8.92 14.66 -10.83
C THR A 193 -8.57 15.77 -9.83
N THR A 194 -8.83 15.55 -8.55
CA THR A 194 -8.57 16.55 -7.51
C THR A 194 -7.08 16.81 -7.32
N ILE A 195 -6.23 15.78 -7.25
CA ILE A 195 -4.78 16.00 -7.07
C ILE A 195 -4.17 16.69 -8.28
N VAL A 196 -4.61 16.36 -9.51
CA VAL A 196 -4.19 17.08 -10.72
C VAL A 196 -4.62 18.55 -10.66
N GLY A 197 -5.88 18.80 -10.28
CA GLY A 197 -6.41 20.15 -10.10
C GLY A 197 -5.65 20.94 -9.04
N LEU A 198 -5.31 20.32 -7.92
CA LEU A 198 -4.55 20.93 -6.84
C LEU A 198 -3.11 21.25 -7.26
N ILE A 199 -2.44 20.36 -7.99
CA ILE A 199 -1.09 20.65 -8.53
C ILE A 199 -1.12 21.88 -9.44
N LEU A 200 -2.07 21.91 -10.39
CA LEU A 200 -2.23 23.05 -11.29
C LEU A 200 -2.56 24.33 -10.52
N LEU A 201 -3.46 24.25 -9.54
CA LEU A 201 -3.85 25.37 -8.70
C LEU A 201 -2.68 25.91 -7.88
N LEU A 202 -1.90 25.04 -7.22
CA LEU A 202 -0.72 25.46 -6.46
C LEU A 202 0.31 26.13 -7.37
N PHE A 203 0.52 25.60 -8.59
CA PHE A 203 1.40 26.24 -9.57
C PHE A 203 0.89 27.63 -9.96
N ILE A 204 -0.42 27.80 -10.18
CA ILE A 204 -1.03 29.10 -10.48
C ILE A 204 -0.89 30.07 -9.29
N ILE A 205 -1.15 29.60 -8.07
CA ILE A 205 -1.00 30.39 -6.83
C ILE A 205 0.45 30.85 -6.68
N ASP A 206 1.41 29.95 -6.87
CA ASP A 206 2.84 30.26 -6.79
C ASP A 206 3.25 31.39 -7.75
N LEU A 207 2.71 31.37 -8.97
CA LEU A 207 2.95 32.38 -9.99
C LEU A 207 2.19 33.70 -9.76
N GLY A 208 1.37 33.82 -8.71
CA GLY A 208 0.61 35.02 -8.36
C GLY A 208 -0.78 35.10 -9.00
N GLY A 209 -1.31 33.98 -9.49
CA GLY A 209 -2.67 33.89 -10.05
C GLY A 209 -3.79 33.81 -9.01
N GLY A 210 -3.46 33.88 -7.71
CA GLY A 210 -4.45 33.96 -6.63
C GLY A 210 -5.13 35.33 -6.55
N PRO A 211 -6.31 35.44 -5.90
CA PRO A 211 -6.99 36.72 -5.66
C PRO A 211 -6.16 37.81 -4.99
N ASN A 212 -5.16 37.43 -4.20
CA ASN A 212 -4.21 38.36 -3.57
C ASN A 212 -3.17 38.94 -4.55
N HIS A 213 -3.09 38.43 -5.79
CA HIS A 213 -2.14 38.78 -6.84
C HIS A 213 -0.66 38.75 -6.38
N HIS A 214 -0.36 38.00 -5.32
CA HIS A 214 0.97 37.95 -4.73
C HIS A 214 1.73 36.75 -5.25
N ARG A 215 2.80 36.99 -6.01
CA ARG A 215 3.68 35.92 -6.49
C ARG A 215 4.57 35.43 -5.36
N LEU A 216 4.48 34.13 -5.05
CA LEU A 216 5.23 33.49 -3.97
C LEU A 216 6.63 33.10 -4.45
N GLY A 217 6.71 32.27 -5.50
CA GLY A 217 7.95 31.64 -5.93
C GLY A 217 8.63 30.87 -4.79
N PHE A 218 9.96 30.94 -4.74
CA PHE A 218 10.74 30.31 -3.66
C PHE A 218 10.84 31.16 -2.38
N GLN A 219 9.86 32.02 -2.09
CA GLN A 219 9.94 32.89 -0.90
C GLN A 219 10.09 32.10 0.41
N TYR A 220 9.32 31.02 0.59
CA TYR A 220 9.35 30.21 1.82
C TYR A 220 10.60 29.35 1.93
N TRP A 221 11.27 29.09 0.81
CA TRP A 221 12.60 28.45 0.78
C TRP A 221 13.72 29.41 1.16
N LYS A 222 13.48 30.72 1.16
CA LYS A 222 14.43 31.76 1.61
C LYS A 222 14.14 32.22 3.04
N ASN A 223 12.86 32.42 3.37
CA ASN A 223 12.41 32.85 4.68
C ASN A 223 11.08 32.14 5.01
N PRO A 224 11.01 31.25 6.03
CA PRO A 224 11.96 31.04 7.13
C PRO A 224 13.27 30.35 6.75
N GLY A 225 13.30 29.67 5.60
CA GLY A 225 14.50 29.01 5.09
C GLY A 225 14.20 27.64 4.50
N PRO A 226 15.18 27.00 3.85
CA PRO A 226 14.95 25.77 3.11
C PRO A 226 14.84 24.54 4.01
N MET A 227 15.46 24.56 5.19
CA MET A 227 15.48 23.44 6.13
C MET A 227 15.24 23.96 7.54
N ASN A 228 14.36 23.30 8.27
CA ASN A 228 14.11 23.57 9.69
C ASN A 228 15.09 22.75 10.55
N GLU A 229 15.22 23.14 11.82
CA GLU A 229 16.07 22.49 12.81
C GLU A 229 15.20 21.69 13.79
N TYR A 230 15.66 20.49 14.18
CA TYR A 230 14.95 19.61 15.09
C TYR A 230 15.91 19.04 16.15
N LEU A 231 15.51 19.15 17.43
CA LEU A 231 16.24 18.76 18.66
C LEU A 231 17.56 19.48 18.94
N GLU A 232 18.34 19.79 17.91
CA GLU A 232 19.60 20.52 17.96
C GLU A 232 19.55 21.72 17.02
N THR A 233 20.53 22.62 17.13
CA THR A 233 20.67 23.76 16.21
C THR A 233 21.71 23.51 15.13
N GLY A 234 21.71 24.33 14.08
CA GLY A 234 22.69 24.28 13.01
C GLY A 234 22.59 23.04 12.11
N ALA A 235 23.74 22.58 11.58
CA ALA A 235 23.79 21.50 10.59
C ALA A 235 23.25 20.17 11.13
N LEU A 236 23.55 19.85 12.39
CA LEU A 236 23.03 18.65 13.06
C LEU A 236 21.51 18.73 13.19
N GLY A 237 20.98 19.87 13.68
CA GLY A 237 19.53 20.09 13.78
C GLY A 237 18.79 19.88 12.46
N ARG A 238 19.35 20.38 11.35
CA ARG A 238 18.76 20.21 10.00
C ARG A 238 18.80 18.75 9.54
N PHE A 239 19.89 18.05 9.82
CA PHE A 239 20.00 16.61 9.51
C PHE A 239 18.98 15.79 10.31
N LEU A 240 18.83 16.04 11.61
CA LEU A 240 17.86 15.35 12.45
C LEU A 240 16.42 15.61 11.98
N ALA A 241 16.11 16.84 11.56
CA ALA A 241 14.81 17.19 11.01
C ALA A 241 14.54 16.44 9.69
N PHE A 242 15.52 16.44 8.78
CA PHE A 242 15.48 15.70 7.53
C PHE A 242 15.31 14.19 7.75
N TRP A 243 16.02 13.62 8.73
CA TRP A 243 15.92 12.21 9.08
C TRP A 243 14.52 11.86 9.61
N LYS A 244 13.99 12.68 10.52
CA LYS A 244 12.70 12.43 11.20
C LYS A 244 11.53 12.28 10.22
N VAL A 245 11.55 13.00 9.09
CA VAL A 245 10.41 13.03 8.16
C VAL A 245 10.35 11.86 7.18
N PHE A 246 11.38 11.00 7.11
CA PHE A 246 11.35 9.81 6.24
C PHE A 246 10.23 8.84 6.60
N ILE A 247 9.84 8.77 7.88
CA ILE A 247 8.81 7.85 8.35
C ILE A 247 7.42 8.30 7.88
N GLN A 248 7.14 9.59 7.99
CA GLN A 248 5.89 10.15 7.48
C GLN A 248 5.84 10.15 5.93
N ALA A 249 6.98 10.35 5.27
CA ALA A 249 7.10 10.15 3.82
C ALA A 249 6.83 8.69 3.43
N THR A 250 7.37 7.73 4.18
CA THR A 250 7.15 6.28 3.96
C THR A 250 5.69 5.92 4.10
N PHE A 251 5.04 6.39 5.18
CA PHE A 251 3.60 6.20 5.37
C PHE A 251 2.81 6.71 4.16
N SER A 252 3.17 7.87 3.61
CA SER A 252 2.50 8.45 2.43
C SER A 252 2.57 7.58 1.19
N TYR A 253 3.62 6.77 1.06
CA TYR A 253 3.83 5.83 -0.03
C TYR A 253 3.34 4.41 0.28
N GLY A 254 2.97 4.12 1.53
CA GLY A 254 2.47 2.82 1.96
C GLY A 254 1.25 2.36 1.16
N GLY A 255 1.13 1.05 0.97
CA GLY A 255 0.01 0.44 0.23
C GLY A 255 0.09 0.55 -1.29
N SER A 256 1.14 1.17 -1.81
CA SER A 256 1.46 1.18 -3.24
C SER A 256 1.61 -0.21 -3.85
N GLU A 257 2.10 -1.15 -3.05
CA GLU A 257 2.18 -2.59 -3.31
C GLU A 257 0.84 -3.28 -3.62
N MET A 258 -0.31 -2.67 -3.25
CA MET A 258 -1.63 -3.28 -3.45
C MET A 258 -1.89 -3.65 -4.91
N VAL A 259 -1.31 -2.91 -5.86
CA VAL A 259 -1.43 -3.21 -7.29
C VAL A 259 -0.92 -4.61 -7.62
N VAL A 260 0.15 -5.05 -6.95
CA VAL A 260 0.76 -6.35 -7.18
C VAL A 260 0.10 -7.42 -6.31
N VAL A 261 -0.40 -7.06 -5.13
CA VAL A 261 -1.24 -7.96 -4.31
C VAL A 261 -2.49 -8.41 -5.07
N ALA A 262 -3.10 -7.49 -5.85
CA ALA A 262 -4.25 -7.76 -6.70
C ALA A 262 -3.91 -8.55 -7.98
N ALA A 263 -2.65 -8.94 -8.22
CA ALA A 263 -2.25 -9.64 -9.45
C ALA A 263 -3.00 -10.95 -9.67
N GLY A 264 -3.28 -11.72 -8.61
CA GLY A 264 -4.03 -12.99 -8.72
C GLY A 264 -5.49 -12.83 -9.15
N GLU A 265 -6.11 -11.69 -8.86
CA GLU A 265 -7.50 -11.36 -9.22
C GLU A 265 -7.62 -10.53 -10.51
N THR A 266 -6.47 -10.09 -11.04
CA THR A 266 -6.36 -9.25 -12.24
C THR A 266 -6.54 -10.09 -13.50
N LYS A 267 -7.38 -9.63 -14.43
CA LYS A 267 -7.41 -10.20 -15.79
C LYS A 267 -6.09 -9.93 -16.50
N ASN A 268 -5.49 -10.93 -17.15
CA ASN A 268 -4.24 -10.82 -17.93
C ASN A 268 -3.09 -10.14 -17.15
N PRO A 269 -2.65 -10.72 -16.01
CA PRO A 269 -1.72 -10.08 -15.09
C PRO A 269 -0.35 -9.79 -15.71
N ARG A 270 0.17 -10.67 -16.59
CA ARG A 270 1.44 -10.47 -17.31
C ARG A 270 1.46 -9.23 -18.20
N ARG A 271 0.29 -8.73 -18.60
CA ARG A 271 0.15 -7.48 -19.37
C ARG A 271 -0.22 -6.28 -18.51
N ASN A 272 -1.15 -6.48 -17.58
CA ASN A 272 -1.74 -5.36 -16.83
C ASN A 272 -0.90 -4.95 -15.62
N ILE A 273 -0.20 -5.87 -14.95
CA ILE A 273 0.71 -5.52 -13.86
C ILE A 273 1.88 -4.66 -14.34
N PRO A 274 2.58 -4.97 -15.46
CA PRO A 274 3.64 -4.09 -15.96
C PRO A 274 3.19 -2.68 -16.29
N LYS A 275 2.00 -2.53 -16.88
CA LYS A 275 1.42 -1.21 -17.15
C LYS A 275 1.21 -0.44 -15.85
N ALA A 276 0.64 -1.10 -14.85
CA ALA A 276 0.35 -0.49 -13.57
C ALA A 276 1.63 -0.11 -12.80
N VAL A 277 2.65 -0.99 -12.79
CA VAL A 277 3.98 -0.70 -12.23
C VAL A 277 4.63 0.52 -12.91
N ARG A 278 4.59 0.63 -14.24
CA ARG A 278 5.16 1.80 -14.94
C ARG A 278 4.45 3.11 -14.57
N ARG A 279 3.17 3.06 -14.23
CA ARG A 279 2.40 4.25 -13.83
C ARG A 279 2.71 4.69 -12.41
N ILE A 280 3.15 3.79 -11.55
CA ILE A 280 3.61 4.15 -10.20
C ILE A 280 4.77 5.15 -10.27
N PHE A 281 5.65 5.07 -11.27
CA PHE A 281 6.69 6.09 -11.49
C PHE A 281 6.09 7.49 -11.65
N TRP A 282 5.10 7.65 -12.53
CA TRP A 282 4.45 8.95 -12.75
C TRP A 282 3.69 9.43 -11.52
N ARG A 283 3.05 8.51 -10.79
CA ARG A 283 2.41 8.81 -9.50
C ARG A 283 3.42 9.36 -8.50
N ILE A 284 4.58 8.73 -8.34
CA ILE A 284 5.66 9.19 -7.45
C ILE A 284 6.14 10.58 -7.86
N THR A 285 6.54 10.76 -9.11
CA THR A 285 7.17 12.00 -9.56
C THR A 285 6.18 13.18 -9.58
N ILE A 286 4.98 12.97 -10.11
CA ILE A 286 4.00 14.05 -10.31
C ILE A 286 3.14 14.25 -9.07
N PHE A 287 2.51 13.19 -8.55
CA PHE A 287 1.50 13.38 -7.48
C PHE A 287 2.11 13.54 -6.10
N TYR A 288 3.31 13.04 -5.86
CA TYR A 288 3.99 13.20 -4.58
C TYR A 288 5.09 14.26 -4.66
N VAL A 289 6.15 14.03 -5.44
CA VAL A 289 7.35 14.89 -5.43
C VAL A 289 7.02 16.31 -5.89
N LEU A 290 6.33 16.48 -7.02
CA LEU A 290 5.93 17.80 -7.50
C LEU A 290 4.91 18.47 -6.57
N SER A 291 3.95 17.74 -6.00
CA SER A 291 3.02 18.31 -5.02
C SER A 291 3.75 18.86 -3.79
N ILE A 292 4.73 18.12 -3.25
CA ILE A 292 5.52 18.56 -2.09
C ILE A 292 6.39 19.77 -2.42
N LEU A 293 6.97 19.81 -3.62
CA LEU A 293 7.70 20.99 -4.11
C LEU A 293 6.78 22.23 -4.09
N LEU A 294 5.60 22.12 -4.71
CA LEU A 294 4.64 23.22 -4.80
C LEU A 294 4.07 23.62 -3.44
N ILE A 295 3.79 22.66 -2.56
CA ILE A 295 3.42 22.92 -1.17
C ILE A 295 4.51 23.74 -0.46
N GLY A 296 5.78 23.32 -0.59
CA GLY A 296 6.89 24.04 0.02
C GLY A 296 7.11 25.45 -0.55
N MET A 297 6.64 25.72 -1.77
CA MET A 297 6.63 27.05 -2.37
C MET A 297 5.42 27.88 -1.94
N CYS A 298 4.26 27.25 -1.70
CA CYS A 298 3.01 27.92 -1.40
C CYS A 298 2.70 28.11 0.09
N VAL A 299 3.36 27.35 0.97
CA VAL A 299 3.08 27.33 2.41
C VAL A 299 4.37 27.50 3.20
N SER A 300 4.34 28.38 4.20
CA SER A 300 5.45 28.54 5.14
C SER A 300 5.55 27.34 6.07
N SER A 301 6.76 26.83 6.31
CA SER A 301 7.01 25.80 7.32
C SER A 301 6.72 26.29 8.76
N GLN A 302 6.54 27.61 8.95
CA GLN A 302 6.18 28.24 10.21
C GLN A 302 4.71 28.70 10.25
N ASP A 303 3.85 28.22 9.34
CA ASP A 303 2.43 28.52 9.40
C ASP A 303 1.83 27.97 10.71
N LYS A 304 1.15 28.84 11.46
CA LYS A 304 0.60 28.50 12.78
C LYS A 304 -0.40 27.34 12.71
N ARG A 305 -1.12 27.15 11.60
CA ARG A 305 -2.03 26.01 11.43
C ARG A 305 -1.26 24.69 11.36
N LEU A 306 -0.12 24.68 10.68
CA LEU A 306 0.75 23.50 10.63
C LEU A 306 1.40 23.21 11.98
N LEU A 307 1.88 24.25 12.68
CA LEU A 307 2.54 24.09 13.98
C LEU A 307 1.54 23.68 15.07
N ASN A 308 0.38 24.33 15.13
CA ASN A 308 -0.67 23.97 16.09
C ASN A 308 -1.19 22.54 15.88
N ALA A 309 -1.15 22.06 14.63
CA ALA A 309 -1.47 20.67 14.32
C ALA A 309 -0.50 19.66 14.95
N ILE A 310 0.71 20.09 15.32
CA ILE A 310 1.74 19.27 15.95
C ILE A 310 1.77 19.49 17.47
N THR A 311 1.56 20.73 17.94
CA THR A 311 1.90 21.10 19.32
C THR A 311 0.71 21.22 20.27
N ASN A 312 -0.46 21.67 19.80
CA ASN A 312 -1.50 22.18 20.69
C ASN A 312 -2.84 21.42 20.66
N ASN A 313 -3.01 20.42 19.77
CA ASN A 313 -4.22 19.58 19.69
C ASN A 313 -5.54 20.38 19.79
N LEU A 314 -5.57 21.57 19.20
CA LEU A 314 -6.73 22.45 19.23
C LEU A 314 -7.74 22.02 18.15
N PRO A 315 -9.02 21.80 18.50
CA PRO A 315 -10.06 21.42 17.53
C PRO A 315 -10.16 22.45 16.40
N GLY A 316 -10.19 21.97 15.15
CA GLY A 316 -10.43 22.81 13.96
C GLY A 316 -9.21 23.53 13.37
N VAL A 317 -7.98 23.22 13.81
CA VAL A 317 -6.74 23.89 13.32
C VAL A 317 -5.98 23.05 12.26
N HIS A 318 -6.43 21.82 11.99
CA HIS A 318 -5.70 20.86 11.16
C HIS A 318 -6.07 20.98 9.68
N ALA A 319 -5.52 21.98 8.99
CA ALA A 319 -5.69 22.13 7.56
C ALA A 319 -4.59 21.38 6.78
N SER A 320 -5.01 20.56 5.83
CA SER A 320 -4.15 20.07 4.75
C SER A 320 -3.31 21.23 4.19
N PRO A 321 -1.99 21.09 3.92
CA PRO A 321 -1.21 22.19 3.36
C PRO A 321 -1.74 22.65 2.00
N PHE A 322 -2.44 21.78 1.25
CA PHE A 322 -3.17 22.17 0.05
C PHE A 322 -4.28 23.19 0.37
N VAL A 323 -5.04 22.96 1.43
CA VAL A 323 -6.11 23.87 1.89
C VAL A 323 -5.50 25.17 2.42
N ILE A 324 -4.41 25.09 3.19
CA ILE A 324 -3.69 26.26 3.71
C ILE A 324 -3.23 27.17 2.57
N ALA A 325 -2.66 26.62 1.50
CA ALA A 325 -2.24 27.40 0.33
C ALA A 325 -3.42 28.14 -0.32
N ILE A 326 -4.56 27.47 -0.46
CA ILE A 326 -5.79 28.05 -1.03
C ILE A 326 -6.31 29.18 -0.16
N GLU A 327 -6.38 28.98 1.15
CA GLU A 327 -6.80 30.00 2.11
C GLU A 327 -5.85 31.20 2.12
N ASN A 328 -4.53 30.96 2.11
CA ASN A 328 -3.51 32.01 2.05
C ASN A 328 -3.56 32.84 0.76
N SER A 329 -3.99 32.22 -0.35
CA SER A 329 -4.18 32.91 -1.61
C SER A 329 -5.45 33.77 -1.67
N GLY A 330 -6.35 33.63 -0.69
CA GLY A 330 -7.62 34.38 -0.60
C GLY A 330 -8.79 33.75 -1.37
N ILE A 331 -8.66 32.52 -1.86
CA ILE A 331 -9.74 31.81 -2.57
C ILE A 331 -10.80 31.34 -1.57
N LYS A 332 -12.04 31.79 -1.76
CA LYS A 332 -13.18 31.45 -0.91
C LYS A 332 -13.94 30.22 -1.43
N GLY A 333 -14.56 29.46 -0.54
CA GLY A 333 -15.40 28.29 -0.85
C GLY A 333 -14.63 27.02 -1.24
N LEU A 334 -13.57 27.14 -2.05
CA LEU A 334 -12.73 26.02 -2.47
C LEU A 334 -12.09 25.24 -1.29
N PRO A 335 -11.62 25.88 -0.19
CA PRO A 335 -11.15 25.15 1.00
C PRO A 335 -12.11 24.07 1.50
N SER A 336 -13.40 24.38 1.59
CA SER A 336 -14.44 23.43 2.02
C SER A 336 -14.61 22.28 1.02
N VAL A 337 -14.56 22.56 -0.29
CA VAL A 337 -14.67 21.52 -1.32
C VAL A 337 -13.48 20.56 -1.24
N ILE A 338 -12.26 21.10 -1.07
CA ILE A 338 -11.06 20.29 -0.97
C ILE A 338 -11.06 19.44 0.30
N ASN A 339 -11.47 19.99 1.45
CA ASN A 339 -11.62 19.17 2.66
C ASN A 339 -12.65 18.04 2.48
N ALA A 340 -13.77 18.28 1.78
CA ALA A 340 -14.73 17.21 1.50
C ALA A 340 -14.13 16.12 0.60
N VAL A 341 -13.29 16.49 -0.37
CA VAL A 341 -12.55 15.50 -1.17
C VAL A 341 -11.49 14.78 -0.35
N VAL A 342 -10.74 15.47 0.52
CA VAL A 342 -9.76 14.83 1.40
C VAL A 342 -10.45 13.83 2.34
N LEU A 343 -11.63 14.15 2.87
CA LEU A 343 -12.44 13.26 3.69
C LEU A 343 -12.85 11.99 2.93
N THR A 344 -13.44 12.13 1.75
CA THR A 344 -13.80 10.99 0.91
C THR A 344 -12.56 10.19 0.47
N SER A 345 -11.44 10.87 0.29
CA SER A 345 -10.17 10.26 -0.07
C SER A 345 -9.60 9.39 1.05
N ALA A 346 -9.63 9.89 2.29
CA ALA A 346 -9.24 9.17 3.50
C ALA A 346 -10.08 7.89 3.65
N TRP A 347 -11.41 8.04 3.59
CA TRP A 347 -12.31 6.89 3.73
C TRP A 347 -12.09 5.82 2.64
N SER A 348 -11.89 6.21 1.38
CA SER A 348 -11.58 5.27 0.29
C SER A 348 -10.19 4.62 0.44
N ALA A 349 -9.18 5.34 0.95
CA ALA A 349 -7.88 4.74 1.26
C ALA A 349 -7.99 3.68 2.37
N GLY A 350 -8.73 3.99 3.45
CA GLY A 350 -9.01 3.05 4.53
C GLY A 350 -9.75 1.81 4.03
N ASN A 351 -10.75 2.00 3.17
CA ASN A 351 -11.49 0.91 2.53
C ASN A 351 -10.57 0.02 1.66
N SER A 352 -9.60 0.62 0.98
CA SER A 352 -8.58 -0.09 0.22
C SER A 352 -7.65 -0.93 1.10
N PHE A 353 -7.22 -0.38 2.25
CA PHE A 353 -6.43 -1.14 3.23
C PHE A 353 -7.23 -2.26 3.87
N PHE A 354 -8.51 -2.03 4.19
CA PHE A 354 -9.41 -3.07 4.68
C PHE A 354 -9.50 -4.22 3.66
N TYR A 355 -9.73 -3.89 2.40
CA TYR A 355 -9.76 -4.87 1.32
C TYR A 355 -8.46 -5.66 1.25
N ALA A 356 -7.31 -4.99 1.16
CA ALA A 356 -6.01 -5.65 1.06
C ALA A 356 -5.73 -6.59 2.24
N SER A 357 -5.98 -6.12 3.47
CA SER A 357 -5.72 -6.90 4.69
C SER A 357 -6.48 -8.23 4.67
N THR A 358 -7.76 -8.22 4.33
CA THR A 358 -8.61 -9.42 4.33
C THR A 358 -8.15 -10.43 3.28
N ARG A 359 -7.66 -9.99 2.11
CA ARG A 359 -7.18 -10.87 1.04
C ARG A 359 -5.81 -11.46 1.36
N ILE A 360 -4.93 -10.70 2.02
CA ILE A 360 -3.64 -11.19 2.50
C ILE A 360 -3.85 -12.24 3.59
N LEU A 361 -4.76 -11.98 4.54
CA LEU A 361 -5.06 -12.94 5.62
C LEU A 361 -5.69 -14.22 5.06
N TYR A 362 -6.62 -14.08 4.11
CA TYR A 362 -7.23 -15.21 3.42
C TYR A 362 -6.19 -16.04 2.65
N SER A 363 -5.30 -15.40 1.89
CA SER A 363 -4.21 -16.09 1.17
C SER A 363 -3.26 -16.80 2.13
N THR A 364 -2.97 -16.19 3.28
CA THR A 364 -2.15 -16.78 4.35
C THR A 364 -2.83 -18.02 4.96
N ALA A 365 -4.15 -17.99 5.11
CA ALA A 365 -4.95 -19.13 5.59
C ALA A 365 -4.99 -20.28 4.57
N LEU A 366 -5.13 -19.97 3.28
CA LEU A 366 -5.06 -20.95 2.20
C LEU A 366 -3.69 -21.66 2.15
N ASP A 367 -2.61 -20.92 2.44
CA ASP A 367 -1.24 -21.45 2.54
C ASP A 367 -0.97 -22.16 3.89
N ARG A 368 -2.03 -22.47 4.67
CA ARG A 368 -1.98 -23.17 5.97
C ARG A 368 -1.07 -22.49 7.02
N LYS A 369 -0.85 -21.19 6.88
CA LYS A 369 -0.05 -20.33 7.78
C LYS A 369 -0.91 -19.47 8.71
N ALA A 370 -2.22 -19.58 8.58
CA ALA A 370 -3.21 -19.03 9.50
C ALA A 370 -4.32 -20.06 9.77
N PRO A 371 -5.11 -19.90 10.85
CA PRO A 371 -6.18 -20.83 11.20
C PRO A 371 -7.16 -21.13 10.06
N HIS A 372 -7.56 -22.41 9.92
CA HIS A 372 -8.38 -22.86 8.80
C HIS A 372 -9.74 -22.15 8.69
N PHE A 373 -10.36 -21.75 9.81
CA PHE A 373 -11.65 -21.05 9.77
C PHE A 373 -11.61 -19.73 8.97
N LEU A 374 -10.42 -19.14 8.78
CA LEU A 374 -10.22 -17.93 7.97
C LEU A 374 -10.42 -18.17 6.47
N THR A 375 -10.45 -19.42 6.01
CA THR A 375 -10.75 -19.76 4.62
C THR A 375 -12.25 -19.74 4.31
N TYR A 376 -13.10 -19.39 5.28
CA TYR A 376 -14.54 -19.26 5.04
C TYR A 376 -14.85 -18.08 4.11
N GLU A 377 -15.17 -18.43 2.86
CA GLU A 377 -15.49 -17.52 1.77
C GLU A 377 -16.91 -17.77 1.26
N LYS A 378 -17.69 -16.70 1.10
CA LYS A 378 -18.98 -16.74 0.40
C LYS A 378 -19.15 -15.49 -0.49
N PHE A 379 -19.62 -15.68 -1.73
CA PHE A 379 -19.85 -14.61 -2.73
C PHE A 379 -18.61 -13.78 -3.15
N GLY A 380 -17.42 -14.35 -3.06
CA GLY A 380 -16.13 -13.70 -3.25
C GLY A 380 -15.63 -12.90 -2.03
N VAL A 381 -16.18 -13.15 -0.83
CA VAL A 381 -15.87 -12.39 0.38
C VAL A 381 -15.42 -13.33 1.51
N PRO A 382 -14.19 -13.15 2.05
CA PRO A 382 -13.69 -13.95 3.18
C PRO A 382 -14.21 -13.39 4.52
N TYR A 383 -15.45 -13.73 4.89
CA TYR A 383 -16.15 -13.13 6.05
C TYR A 383 -15.41 -13.32 7.38
N ALA A 384 -14.73 -14.44 7.58
CA ALA A 384 -13.92 -14.66 8.78
C ALA A 384 -12.73 -13.68 8.86
N CYS A 385 -12.05 -13.42 7.74
CA CYS A 385 -11.00 -12.41 7.66
C CYS A 385 -11.55 -11.00 7.88
N VAL A 386 -12.73 -10.69 7.34
CA VAL A 386 -13.41 -9.40 7.57
C VAL A 386 -13.66 -9.18 9.07
N ALA A 387 -14.15 -10.19 9.79
CA ALA A 387 -14.40 -10.10 11.23
C ALA A 387 -13.10 -9.85 12.02
N VAL A 388 -12.02 -10.58 11.72
CA VAL A 388 -10.73 -10.43 12.40
C VAL A 388 -10.08 -9.07 12.12
N THR A 389 -10.12 -8.58 10.87
CA THR A 389 -9.68 -7.22 10.54
C THR A 389 -10.54 -6.19 11.27
N THR A 390 -11.87 -6.33 11.29
CA THR A 390 -12.78 -5.43 12.02
C THR A 390 -12.40 -5.35 13.50
N ALA A 391 -12.13 -6.48 14.15
CA ALA A 391 -11.77 -6.51 15.55
C ALA A 391 -10.47 -5.74 15.84
N LEU A 392 -9.45 -5.86 15.00
CA LEU A 392 -8.22 -5.07 15.13
C LEU A 392 -8.49 -3.59 14.83
N SER A 393 -9.30 -3.28 13.82
CA SER A 393 -9.61 -1.90 13.44
C SER A 393 -10.44 -1.13 14.47
N CYS A 394 -11.05 -1.82 15.45
CA CYS A 394 -11.62 -1.18 16.64
C CYS A 394 -10.60 -0.34 17.45
N LEU A 395 -9.29 -0.48 17.19
CA LEU A 395 -8.26 0.44 17.68
C LEU A 395 -8.55 1.91 17.32
N VAL A 396 -9.40 2.18 16.32
CA VAL A 396 -9.87 3.54 16.02
C VAL A 396 -10.54 4.21 17.22
N TYR A 397 -11.15 3.45 18.14
CA TYR A 397 -11.78 4.03 19.33
C TYR A 397 -10.78 4.56 20.38
N LEU A 398 -9.46 4.39 20.18
CA LEU A 398 -8.45 5.10 20.98
C LEU A 398 -8.60 6.64 20.88
N ASN A 399 -9.19 7.13 19.78
CA ASN A 399 -9.57 8.54 19.57
C ASN A 399 -10.60 9.07 20.59
N VAL A 400 -11.24 8.21 21.41
CA VAL A 400 -12.20 8.67 22.42
C VAL A 400 -11.50 9.29 23.63
N ASN A 401 -10.33 8.75 24.00
CA ASN A 401 -9.56 9.17 25.18
C ASN A 401 -8.27 9.92 24.82
N SER A 402 -8.04 10.17 23.53
CA SER A 402 -6.84 10.84 23.01
C SER A 402 -7.22 11.65 21.78
N SER A 403 -6.47 12.69 21.43
CA SER A 403 -6.76 13.47 20.23
C SER A 403 -6.61 12.61 18.97
N ALA A 404 -7.40 12.94 17.94
CA ALA A 404 -7.36 12.17 16.71
C ALA A 404 -6.04 12.29 15.94
N SER A 405 -5.36 13.43 16.11
CA SER A 405 -3.99 13.67 15.65
C SER A 405 -2.98 12.74 16.32
N ASP A 406 -2.98 12.64 17.65
CA ASP A 406 -2.03 11.81 18.40
C ASP A 406 -2.16 10.34 17.95
N VAL A 407 -3.40 9.84 17.90
CA VAL A 407 -3.69 8.46 17.47
C VAL A 407 -3.28 8.25 16.01
N PHE A 408 -3.60 9.20 15.11
CA PHE A 408 -3.16 9.14 13.72
C PHE A 408 -1.63 9.01 13.64
N PHE A 409 -0.87 9.84 14.36
CA PHE A 409 0.60 9.83 14.28
C PHE A 409 1.25 8.61 14.93
N TRP A 410 0.70 8.11 16.05
CA TRP A 410 1.22 6.90 16.68
C TRP A 410 1.03 5.68 15.77
N ILE A 411 -0.17 5.52 15.21
CA ILE A 411 -0.48 4.36 14.37
C ILE A 411 0.15 4.53 12.97
N SER A 412 0.28 5.76 12.43
CA SER A 412 0.99 5.99 11.16
C SER A 412 2.47 5.65 11.23
N ASN A 413 3.13 5.98 12.36
CA ASN A 413 4.53 5.62 12.59
C ASN A 413 4.69 4.10 12.61
N LEU A 414 3.82 3.42 13.36
CA LEU A 414 3.78 1.97 13.44
C LEU A 414 3.58 1.30 12.06
N SER A 415 2.65 1.83 11.26
CA SER A 415 2.41 1.39 9.88
C SER A 415 3.59 1.64 8.96
N ALA A 416 4.28 2.77 9.09
CA ALA A 416 5.47 3.09 8.31
C ALA A 416 6.61 2.11 8.59
N VAL A 417 6.88 1.77 9.85
CA VAL A 417 7.94 0.80 10.20
C VAL A 417 7.62 -0.56 9.60
N SER A 418 6.39 -1.04 9.77
CA SER A 418 5.94 -2.30 9.15
C SER A 418 6.08 -2.28 7.63
N THR A 419 5.72 -1.16 6.99
CA THR A 419 5.95 -0.96 5.55
C THR A 419 7.42 -1.13 5.17
N LEU A 420 8.37 -0.53 5.91
CA LEU A 420 9.80 -0.65 5.64
C LEU A 420 10.32 -2.07 5.80
N ILE A 421 9.85 -2.80 6.82
CA ILE A 421 10.25 -4.19 7.05
C ILE A 421 9.70 -5.10 5.94
N VAL A 422 8.47 -4.88 5.51
CA VAL A 422 7.87 -5.59 4.38
C VAL A 422 8.62 -5.29 3.08
N TRP A 423 8.90 -4.02 2.79
CA TRP A 423 9.65 -3.62 1.59
C TRP A 423 11.06 -4.23 1.58
N SER A 424 11.76 -4.22 2.71
CA SER A 424 13.04 -4.90 2.89
C SER A 424 12.92 -6.40 2.55
N SER A 425 11.90 -7.07 3.08
CA SER A 425 11.68 -8.50 2.88
C SER A 425 11.32 -8.86 1.44
N ILE A 426 10.53 -8.01 0.76
CA ILE A 426 10.22 -8.15 -0.68
C ILE A 426 11.50 -8.04 -1.51
N CYS A 427 12.35 -7.05 -1.23
CA CYS A 427 13.60 -6.88 -1.96
C CYS A 427 14.62 -7.98 -1.67
N ILE A 428 14.70 -8.49 -0.42
CA ILE A 428 15.48 -9.68 -0.10
C ILE A 428 15.00 -10.90 -0.90
N THR A 429 13.67 -11.09 -0.96
CA THR A 429 13.05 -12.16 -1.76
C THR A 429 13.41 -12.02 -3.25
N TYR A 430 13.39 -10.80 -3.78
CA TYR A 430 13.79 -10.54 -5.15
C TYR A 430 15.28 -10.83 -5.40
N ILE A 431 16.17 -10.45 -4.49
CA ILE A 431 17.60 -10.75 -4.60
C ILE A 431 17.82 -12.27 -4.67
N ARG A 432 17.09 -13.03 -3.85
CA ARG A 432 17.11 -14.51 -3.89
C ARG A 432 16.57 -15.06 -5.20
N PHE A 433 15.44 -14.54 -5.68
CA PHE A 433 14.87 -14.88 -6.98
C PHE A 433 15.87 -14.62 -8.12
N TYR A 434 16.53 -13.46 -8.12
CA TYR A 434 17.55 -13.10 -9.11
C TYR A 434 18.75 -14.07 -9.07
N GLN A 435 19.23 -14.44 -7.88
CA GLN A 435 20.29 -15.43 -7.70
C GLN A 435 19.88 -16.81 -8.22
N GLY A 436 18.66 -17.25 -7.93
CA GLY A 436 18.08 -18.51 -8.43
C GLY A 436 17.99 -18.54 -9.95
N MET A 437 17.48 -17.47 -10.58
CA MET A 437 17.46 -17.39 -12.04
C MET A 437 18.85 -17.53 -12.65
N LYS A 438 19.85 -16.86 -12.06
CA LYS A 438 21.24 -16.94 -12.54
C LYS A 438 21.81 -18.36 -12.40
N TYR A 439 21.52 -19.05 -11.31
CA TYR A 439 21.97 -20.43 -11.08
C TYR A 439 21.33 -21.42 -12.07
N HIS A 440 20.02 -21.30 -12.29
CA HIS A 440 19.26 -22.14 -13.21
C HIS A 440 19.38 -21.72 -14.69
N ASN A 441 20.32 -20.83 -15.02
CA ASN A 441 20.54 -20.29 -16.36
C ASN A 441 19.26 -19.71 -17.02
N ILE A 442 18.33 -19.17 -16.23
CA ILE A 442 17.12 -18.53 -16.71
C ILE A 442 17.47 -17.08 -17.07
N PRO A 443 17.52 -16.71 -18.37
CA PRO A 443 17.92 -15.37 -18.75
C PRO A 443 16.81 -14.37 -18.37
N ARG A 444 17.18 -13.19 -17.87
CA ARG A 444 16.20 -12.13 -17.53
C ARG A 444 15.39 -11.63 -18.72
N SER A 445 15.83 -11.89 -19.96
CA SER A 445 15.05 -11.63 -21.18
C SER A 445 13.81 -12.50 -21.29
N SER A 446 13.74 -13.62 -20.57
CA SER A 446 12.56 -14.49 -20.51
C SER A 446 11.45 -13.94 -19.60
N LEU A 447 11.74 -12.94 -18.77
CA LEU A 447 10.74 -12.32 -17.91
C LEU A 447 9.72 -11.54 -18.76
N PRO A 448 8.39 -11.73 -18.56
CA PRO A 448 7.38 -10.91 -19.23
C PRO A 448 7.52 -9.41 -18.95
N PHE A 449 8.11 -9.08 -17.79
CA PHE A 449 8.47 -7.73 -17.42
C PHE A 449 9.87 -7.70 -16.81
N LYS A 450 10.74 -6.88 -17.40
CA LYS A 450 12.12 -6.66 -16.94
C LYS A 450 12.33 -5.18 -16.68
N THR A 451 12.97 -4.88 -15.56
CA THR A 451 13.23 -3.54 -15.06
C THR A 451 14.74 -3.26 -15.11
N PRO A 452 15.14 -2.01 -15.40
CA PRO A 452 16.55 -1.64 -15.47
C PRO A 452 17.19 -1.68 -14.07
N PHE A 453 18.53 -1.72 -14.03
CA PHE A 453 19.34 -1.60 -12.81
C PHE A 453 19.13 -2.66 -11.72
N GLN A 454 18.37 -3.72 -11.97
CA GLN A 454 18.32 -4.87 -11.05
C GLN A 454 19.63 -5.68 -11.13
N PRO A 455 20.18 -6.15 -10.00
CA PRO A 455 19.59 -6.14 -8.65
C PRO A 455 19.97 -4.95 -7.76
N TYR A 456 20.66 -3.93 -8.29
CA TYR A 456 21.14 -2.77 -7.52
C TYR A 456 20.01 -1.97 -6.88
N LEU A 457 18.86 -1.83 -7.58
CA LEU A 457 17.66 -1.22 -7.00
C LEU A 457 17.19 -1.96 -5.75
N ALA A 458 17.16 -3.29 -5.78
CA ALA A 458 16.77 -4.09 -4.63
C ALA A 458 17.73 -3.91 -3.44
N TYR A 459 19.05 -3.85 -3.70
CA TYR A 459 20.02 -3.57 -2.63
C TYR A 459 19.83 -2.20 -1.99
N PHE A 460 19.65 -1.15 -2.82
CA PHE A 460 19.32 0.18 -2.32
C PHE A 460 18.09 0.16 -1.41
N ALA A 461 17.02 -0.52 -1.85
CA ALA A 461 15.78 -0.56 -1.10
C ALA A 461 15.89 -1.27 0.25
N VAL A 462 16.64 -2.37 0.32
CA VAL A 462 16.93 -3.07 1.58
C VAL A 462 17.71 -2.17 2.53
N ILE A 463 18.82 -1.58 2.06
CA ILE A 463 19.70 -0.75 2.90
C ILE A 463 18.92 0.46 3.42
N PHE A 464 18.24 1.18 2.53
CA PHE A 464 17.45 2.35 2.90
C PHE A 464 16.35 1.98 3.90
N SER A 465 15.56 0.95 3.60
CA SER A 465 14.40 0.61 4.44
C SER A 465 14.81 0.12 5.82
N LEU A 466 15.84 -0.72 5.94
CA LEU A 466 16.36 -1.17 7.23
C LEU A 466 16.99 -0.03 8.02
N THR A 467 17.72 0.88 7.37
CA THR A 467 18.36 2.02 8.06
C THR A 467 17.30 2.97 8.61
N VAL A 468 16.29 3.34 7.81
CA VAL A 468 15.19 4.20 8.25
C VAL A 468 14.39 3.53 9.37
N ALA A 469 14.09 2.24 9.28
CA ALA A 469 13.38 1.51 10.32
C ALA A 469 14.17 1.49 11.64
N PHE A 470 15.48 1.24 11.58
CA PHE A 470 16.33 1.15 12.77
C PHE A 470 16.49 2.50 13.49
N PHE A 471 16.68 3.60 12.75
CA PHE A 471 16.86 4.93 13.34
C PHE A 471 15.56 5.75 13.41
N ASN A 472 14.38 5.17 13.25
CA ASN A 472 13.11 5.90 13.30
C ASN A 472 12.87 6.59 14.66
N GLY A 473 13.11 5.88 15.76
CA GLY A 473 12.85 6.36 17.12
C GLY A 473 14.05 7.03 17.80
N PHE A 474 14.98 7.60 17.02
CA PHE A 474 16.20 8.20 17.55
C PHE A 474 15.92 9.34 18.56
N ASP A 475 14.81 10.05 18.39
CA ASP A 475 14.36 11.15 19.24
C ASP A 475 13.98 10.70 20.66
N ALA A 476 13.59 9.44 20.84
CA ALA A 476 13.33 8.87 22.16
C ALA A 476 14.60 8.78 23.02
N PHE A 477 15.78 8.75 22.40
CA PHE A 477 17.07 8.65 23.09
C PHE A 477 17.71 10.00 23.42
N PHE A 478 17.07 11.12 23.04
CA PHE A 478 17.53 12.45 23.45
C PHE A 478 17.23 12.71 24.94
N PRO A 479 18.07 13.48 25.66
CA PRO A 479 17.88 13.76 27.09
C PRO A 479 16.47 14.27 27.41
N GLY A 480 15.78 13.61 28.33
CA GLY A 480 14.43 13.99 28.79
C GLY A 480 13.27 13.67 27.85
N LYS A 481 13.49 12.95 26.73
CA LYS A 481 12.45 12.60 25.74
C LYS A 481 12.00 11.13 25.78
N PHE A 482 12.66 10.28 26.56
CA PHE A 482 12.33 8.86 26.65
C PHE A 482 10.99 8.64 27.35
N SER A 483 10.05 8.00 26.67
CA SER A 483 8.75 7.60 27.21
C SER A 483 8.21 6.40 26.45
N ALA A 484 7.25 5.67 27.01
CA ALA A 484 6.55 4.61 26.27
C ALA A 484 5.93 5.12 24.96
N LYS A 485 5.42 6.37 24.95
CA LYS A 485 4.83 7.01 23.76
C LYS A 485 5.85 7.31 22.66
N THR A 486 7.10 7.63 23.03
CA THR A 486 8.16 7.95 22.08
C THR A 486 8.99 6.73 21.66
N PHE A 487 9.06 5.69 22.50
CA PHE A 487 9.86 4.50 22.23
C PHE A 487 9.07 3.35 21.60
N ILE A 488 7.85 3.06 22.08
CA ILE A 488 7.11 1.86 21.65
C ILE A 488 6.68 1.95 20.18
N PRO A 489 5.96 2.99 19.72
CA PRO A 489 5.47 3.01 18.33
C PRO A 489 6.58 2.88 17.27
N PRO A 490 7.75 3.54 17.41
CA PRO A 490 8.85 3.38 16.45
C PRO A 490 9.52 2.01 16.40
N TYR A 491 9.48 1.24 17.50
CA TYR A 491 10.29 0.04 17.64
C TYR A 491 9.52 -1.26 17.82
N ILE A 492 8.22 -1.23 18.14
CA ILE A 492 7.45 -2.44 18.49
C ILE A 492 7.27 -3.42 17.33
N ASP A 493 7.31 -2.94 16.08
CA ASP A 493 7.14 -3.83 14.93
C ASP A 493 8.37 -4.75 14.69
N ILE A 494 9.58 -4.29 15.05
CA ILE A 494 10.81 -5.10 14.94
C ILE A 494 10.75 -6.38 15.79
N PRO A 495 10.46 -6.34 17.12
CA PRO A 495 10.31 -7.54 17.91
C PRO A 495 9.08 -8.36 17.49
N ILE A 496 7.97 -7.75 17.06
CA ILE A 496 6.83 -8.51 16.52
C ILE A 496 7.27 -9.35 15.32
N PHE A 497 7.94 -8.73 14.35
CA PHE A 497 8.47 -9.41 13.17
C PHE A 497 9.47 -10.50 13.55
N ALA A 498 10.42 -10.20 14.44
CA ALA A 498 11.42 -11.15 14.90
C ALA A 498 10.78 -12.35 15.64
N SER A 499 9.79 -12.11 16.49
CA SER A 499 9.07 -13.16 17.22
C SER A 499 8.26 -14.05 16.28
N LEU A 500 7.58 -13.49 15.28
CA LEU A 500 6.88 -14.27 14.26
C LEU A 500 7.84 -15.12 13.44
N PHE A 501 8.97 -14.55 13.01
CA PHE A 501 9.97 -15.25 12.22
C PHE A 501 10.66 -16.37 13.00
N LEU A 502 11.24 -16.03 14.15
CA LEU A 502 11.98 -16.98 14.98
C LEU A 502 11.03 -18.03 15.58
N GLY A 503 9.86 -17.63 16.05
CA GLY A 503 8.86 -18.54 16.60
C GLY A 503 8.45 -19.61 15.59
N TYR A 504 8.07 -19.19 14.37
CA TYR A 504 7.72 -20.15 13.32
C TYR A 504 8.91 -20.99 12.89
N LYS A 505 10.10 -20.39 12.76
CA LYS A 505 11.33 -21.10 12.37
C LYS A 505 11.70 -22.19 13.36
N PHE A 506 11.58 -21.94 14.67
CA PHE A 506 11.91 -22.93 15.70
C PHE A 506 10.83 -24.02 15.85
N VAL A 507 9.55 -23.66 15.79
CA VAL A 507 8.44 -24.62 15.91
C VAL A 507 8.38 -25.53 14.68
N MET A 508 8.45 -24.96 13.48
CA MET A 508 8.32 -25.69 12.22
C MET A 508 9.66 -26.19 11.67
N LYS A 509 10.78 -25.84 12.33
CA LYS A 509 12.16 -26.23 11.96
C LYS A 509 12.48 -25.95 10.49
N THR A 510 12.04 -24.80 9.99
CA THR A 510 12.21 -24.43 8.58
C THR A 510 13.67 -24.12 8.26
N LYS A 511 14.04 -24.27 7.00
CA LYS A 511 15.38 -23.98 6.49
C LYS A 511 15.28 -22.98 5.35
N PHE A 512 16.35 -22.21 5.18
CA PHE A 512 16.50 -21.39 4.00
C PHE A 512 16.52 -22.29 2.76
N ILE A 513 15.73 -21.92 1.76
CA ILE A 513 15.67 -22.65 0.49
C ILE A 513 16.98 -22.41 -0.22
N LYS A 514 17.69 -23.47 -0.61
CA LYS A 514 18.94 -23.33 -1.36
C LYS A 514 18.64 -22.88 -2.79
N VAL A 515 19.62 -22.23 -3.41
CA VAL A 515 19.47 -21.70 -4.78
C VAL A 515 19.20 -22.82 -5.79
N GLU A 516 19.81 -23.99 -5.60
CA GLU A 516 19.59 -25.20 -6.39
C GLU A 516 18.16 -25.76 -6.29
N ASP A 517 17.51 -25.60 -5.14
CA ASP A 517 16.19 -26.14 -4.85
C ASP A 517 15.03 -25.16 -5.17
N MET A 518 15.34 -23.97 -5.69
CA MET A 518 14.32 -22.96 -5.97
C MET A 518 13.41 -23.36 -7.13
N ASP A 519 12.11 -23.39 -6.87
CA ASP A 519 11.09 -23.71 -7.86
C ASP A 519 10.60 -22.46 -8.62
N PHE A 520 10.83 -22.44 -9.93
CA PHE A 520 10.41 -21.37 -10.84
C PHE A 520 9.18 -21.73 -11.71
N TRP A 521 8.70 -22.96 -11.65
CA TRP A 521 7.80 -23.53 -12.65
C TRP A 521 6.44 -23.95 -12.09
N SER A 522 6.37 -24.45 -10.85
CA SER A 522 5.09 -24.96 -10.33
C SER A 522 4.04 -23.86 -10.20
N GLY A 523 2.86 -24.10 -10.77
CA GLY A 523 1.77 -23.15 -10.89
C GLY A 523 1.80 -22.29 -12.17
N ARG A 524 2.85 -22.41 -13.01
CA ARG A 524 2.94 -21.68 -14.29
C ARG A 524 2.22 -22.38 -15.45
N GLU A 525 2.23 -23.71 -15.46
CA GLU A 525 1.76 -24.52 -16.60
C GLU A 525 0.27 -24.32 -16.89
N GLY A 526 -0.61 -24.39 -15.89
CA GLY A 526 -2.05 -24.12 -16.06
C GLY A 526 -2.42 -22.65 -16.37
N MET A 527 -1.46 -21.72 -16.35
CA MET A 527 -1.70 -20.30 -16.64
C MET A 527 -1.46 -19.95 -18.11
N ASN A 528 -0.53 -20.61 -18.79
CA ASN A 528 -0.25 -20.34 -20.21
C ASN A 528 -1.45 -20.67 -21.10
N ASP A 529 -2.19 -21.75 -20.79
CA ASP A 529 -3.33 -22.22 -21.58
C ASP A 529 -4.57 -21.28 -21.47
N ASN A 530 -4.70 -20.56 -20.35
CA ASN A 530 -5.78 -19.60 -20.12
C ASN A 530 -5.48 -18.17 -20.62
N GLU A 531 -4.23 -17.89 -21.01
CA GLU A 531 -3.75 -16.56 -21.42
C GLU A 531 -3.74 -16.35 -22.95
N ALA A 532 -3.96 -17.41 -23.74
CA ALA A 532 -3.96 -17.35 -25.21
C ALA A 532 -5.13 -16.52 -25.80
N VAL A 533 -6.16 -16.20 -25.00
CA VAL A 533 -7.25 -15.30 -25.41
C VAL A 533 -6.83 -13.86 -25.09
N PHE A 534 -5.97 -13.30 -25.93
CA PHE A 534 -5.75 -11.86 -25.95
C PHE A 534 -7.04 -11.19 -26.44
N ASP A 535 -7.87 -10.68 -25.52
CA ASP A 535 -8.94 -9.75 -25.91
C ASP A 535 -8.29 -8.62 -26.74
N GLU A 536 -8.62 -8.56 -28.03
CA GLU A 536 -8.22 -7.47 -28.91
C GLU A 536 -8.71 -6.16 -28.30
N ILE A 537 -7.79 -5.31 -27.82
CA ILE A 537 -8.19 -3.99 -27.36
C ILE A 537 -8.62 -3.21 -28.60
N PRO A 538 -9.86 -2.70 -28.65
CA PRO A 538 -10.30 -1.87 -29.77
C PRO A 538 -9.34 -0.68 -29.93
N ARG A 539 -8.85 -0.45 -31.15
CA ARG A 539 -7.93 0.65 -31.44
C ARG A 539 -8.60 2.00 -31.06
N PRO A 540 -7.92 2.91 -30.34
CA PRO A 540 -8.47 4.22 -30.02
C PRO A 540 -8.82 4.98 -31.30
N LYS A 541 -10.07 5.40 -31.40
CA LYS A 541 -10.59 6.16 -32.54
C LYS A 541 -10.30 7.67 -32.41
N ASN A 542 -9.98 8.17 -31.20
CA ASN A 542 -9.83 9.60 -30.92
C ASN A 542 -8.75 9.87 -29.84
N PHE A 543 -8.32 11.13 -29.70
CA PHE A 543 -7.38 11.55 -28.66
C PHE A 543 -7.91 11.29 -27.23
N LEU A 544 -9.19 11.58 -26.97
CA LEU A 544 -9.82 11.26 -25.69
C LEU A 544 -9.87 9.74 -25.42
N GLN A 545 -10.06 8.92 -26.45
CA GLN A 545 -9.96 7.46 -26.31
C GLN A 545 -8.52 6.99 -26.11
N ARG A 546 -7.52 7.68 -26.68
CA ARG A 546 -6.10 7.41 -26.37
C ARG A 546 -5.77 7.71 -24.92
N ILE A 547 -6.22 8.85 -24.41
CA ILE A 547 -6.09 9.21 -22.99
C ILE A 547 -6.83 8.17 -22.14
N TRP A 548 -8.08 7.84 -22.50
CA TRP A 548 -8.87 6.86 -21.77
C TRP A 548 -8.22 5.48 -21.73
N PHE A 549 -7.76 4.92 -22.85
CA PHE A 549 -7.04 3.64 -22.87
C PHE A 549 -5.63 3.71 -22.28
N TRP A 550 -5.08 4.92 -22.13
CA TRP A 550 -3.87 5.13 -21.37
C TRP A 550 -4.15 5.19 -19.86
N ILE A 551 -5.35 5.61 -19.44
CA ILE A 551 -5.80 5.68 -18.04
C ILE A 551 -6.44 4.35 -17.56
N ALA A 552 -7.22 3.67 -18.40
CA ALA A 552 -8.04 2.48 -18.13
C ALA A 552 -7.58 1.22 -18.88
#